data_AF-A0A536ETN9-F1
#
_entry.id   AF-A0A536ETN9-F1
#
_cell.length_a   1.000
_cell.length_b   1.000
_cell.length_c   1.000
_cell.angle_alpha   90.00
_cell.angle_beta   90.00
_cell.angle_gamma   90.00
#
_symmetry.space_group_name_H-M   'P 1'
#
loop_
_entity.id
_entity.type
_entity.pdbx_description
1 polymer ?
#
loop_
_entity_poly.entity_id
_entity_poly.type
_entity_poly.pdbx_seq_one_letter_code
_entity_poly.pdbx_strand_id
1 'polypeptide(L)'
;MADVDPGSTPGLKGGDKKALRETKKHRDELFELHERLYAERKRSLLVVLQAMDTGGKDGTVTHVVRNFNPQGVLITPFKAPTPEERRHGFLWRIRRRL
;
A
#
# COMPACT_ATOMS: atom_id res chain seq x y z
N MET A 1 -18.71 -2.87 10.98
CA MET A 1 -17.50 -2.13 11.43
C MET A 1 -17.41 -2.02 12.96
N ALA A 2 -18.49 -2.21 13.72
CA ALA A 2 -18.44 -2.16 15.18
C ALA A 2 -17.60 -3.28 15.84
N ASP A 3 -17.32 -4.36 15.11
CA ASP A 3 -16.59 -5.53 15.63
C ASP A 3 -15.07 -5.37 15.64
N VAL A 4 -14.54 -4.26 15.11
CA VAL A 4 -13.10 -3.99 15.03
C VAL A 4 -12.78 -2.76 15.86
N ASP A 5 -12.09 -2.96 16.97
CA ASP A 5 -11.57 -1.88 17.82
C ASP A 5 -10.33 -1.23 17.17
N PRO A 6 -10.37 0.07 16.81
CA PRO A 6 -9.22 0.79 16.26
C PRO A 6 -8.02 0.91 17.22
N GLY A 7 -8.24 0.78 18.53
CA GLY A 7 -7.17 0.80 19.54
C GLY A 7 -6.48 -0.56 19.73
N SER A 8 -7.03 -1.62 19.13
CA SER A 8 -6.48 -2.97 19.27
C SER A 8 -5.20 -3.15 18.46
N THR A 9 -4.33 -4.05 18.92
CA THR A 9 -3.08 -4.42 18.25
C THR A 9 -3.02 -5.93 17.94
N PRO A 10 -4.02 -6.47 17.20
CA PRO A 10 -4.12 -7.91 16.95
C PRO A 10 -2.88 -8.43 16.22
N GLY A 11 -2.38 -9.58 16.67
CA GLY A 11 -1.16 -10.21 16.12
C GLY A 11 0.17 -9.60 16.60
N LEU A 12 0.17 -8.43 17.23
CA LEU A 12 1.38 -7.81 17.77
C LEU A 12 1.61 -8.23 19.23
N LYS A 13 2.43 -9.26 19.43
CA LYS A 13 2.87 -9.68 20.78
C LYS A 13 4.19 -9.00 21.16
N GLY A 14 4.20 -8.18 22.21
CA GLY A 14 5.44 -7.69 22.84
C GLY A 14 5.74 -6.19 22.68
N GLY A 15 4.72 -5.37 22.42
CA GLY A 15 4.80 -3.91 22.44
C GLY A 15 5.64 -3.28 21.32
N ASP A 16 5.73 -1.95 21.35
CA ASP A 16 6.25 -1.13 20.25
C ASP A 16 7.68 -1.48 19.85
N LYS A 17 8.57 -1.73 20.83
CA LYS A 17 9.97 -2.07 20.56
C LYS A 17 10.10 -3.33 19.72
N LYS A 18 9.28 -4.35 20.00
CA LYS A 18 9.29 -5.60 19.21
C LYS A 18 8.64 -5.38 17.85
N ALA A 19 7.53 -4.64 17.79
CA ALA A 19 6.87 -4.32 16.52
C ALA A 19 7.81 -3.59 15.54
N LEU A 20 8.59 -2.62 16.03
CA LEU A 20 9.58 -1.90 15.22
C LEU A 20 10.69 -2.82 14.69
N ARG A 21 11.17 -3.76 15.51
CA ARG A 21 12.17 -4.74 15.09
C ARG A 21 11.64 -5.69 14.03
N GLU A 22 10.43 -6.23 14.21
CA GLU A 22 9.82 -7.11 13.21
C GLU A 22 9.51 -6.36 11.91
N THR A 23 9.07 -5.09 12.01
CA THR A 23 8.89 -4.23 10.83
C THR A 23 10.18 -4.08 10.03
N LYS A 24 11.33 -3.92 10.70
CA LYS A 24 12.63 -3.85 10.01
C LYS A 24 12.94 -5.14 9.25
N LYS A 25 12.75 -6.31 9.87
CA LYS A 25 12.96 -7.61 9.20
C LYS A 25 12.07 -7.77 7.97
N HIS A 26 10.78 -7.47 8.10
CA HIS A 26 9.84 -7.59 6.98
C HIS A 26 10.17 -6.62 5.85
N ARG A 27 10.81 -5.48 6.11
CA ARG A 27 11.24 -4.56 5.05
C ARG A 27 12.30 -5.18 4.15
N ASP A 28 13.30 -5.82 4.75
CA ASP A 28 14.39 -6.46 4.02
C ASP A 28 13.85 -7.62 3.17
N GLU A 29 12.97 -8.45 3.75
CA GLU A 29 12.29 -9.54 3.04
C GLU A 29 11.39 -9.02 1.90
N LEU A 30 10.62 -7.96 2.15
CA LEU A 30 9.77 -7.34 1.14
C LEU A 30 10.59 -6.81 -0.04
N PHE A 31 11.77 -6.24 0.21
CA PHE A 31 12.66 -5.76 -0.84
C PHE A 31 13.14 -6.90 -1.74
N GLU A 32 13.63 -8.01 -1.16
CA GLU A 32 14.06 -9.18 -1.94
C GLU A 32 12.91 -9.78 -2.77
N LEU A 33 11.71 -9.87 -2.18
CA LEU A 33 10.53 -10.36 -2.90
C LEU A 33 10.13 -9.42 -4.04
N HIS A 34 10.24 -8.10 -3.84
CA HIS A 34 9.96 -7.10 -4.88
C HIS A 34 10.96 -7.21 -6.04
N GLU A 35 12.25 -7.35 -5.76
CA GLU A 35 13.27 -7.54 -6.81
C GLU A 35 13.01 -8.81 -7.63
N ARG A 36 12.65 -9.92 -6.98
CA ARG A 36 12.31 -11.17 -7.66
C ARG A 36 11.06 -11.02 -8.53
N LEU A 37 10.01 -10.37 -8.03
CA LEU A 37 8.79 -10.10 -8.79
C LEU A 37 9.09 -9.23 -10.01
N TYR A 38 9.89 -8.18 -9.83
CA TYR A 38 10.28 -7.26 -10.89
C TYR A 38 11.14 -7.94 -11.97
N ALA A 39 12.11 -8.77 -11.56
CA ALA A 39 12.99 -9.51 -12.46
C ALA A 39 12.23 -10.59 -13.26
N GLU A 40 11.24 -11.24 -12.66
CA GLU A 40 10.49 -12.31 -13.31
C GLU A 40 9.64 -11.81 -14.49
N ARG A 41 9.08 -10.60 -14.41
CA ARG A 41 8.22 -9.98 -15.45
C ARG A 41 7.01 -10.83 -15.89
N LYS A 42 6.53 -11.74 -15.05
CA LYS A 42 5.36 -12.59 -15.34
C LYS A 42 4.12 -12.24 -14.53
N ARG A 43 4.31 -11.63 -13.36
CA ARG A 43 3.26 -11.35 -12.38
C ARG A 43 3.31 -9.89 -11.96
N SER A 44 2.16 -9.38 -11.53
CA SER A 44 2.02 -8.04 -10.95
C SER A 44 1.25 -8.12 -9.63
N LEU A 45 1.49 -7.15 -8.75
CA LEU A 45 0.81 -7.02 -7.46
C LEU A 45 0.12 -5.67 -7.40
N LEU A 46 -1.21 -5.67 -7.20
CA LEU A 46 -2.00 -4.46 -6.96
C LEU A 46 -2.38 -4.40 -5.49
N VAL A 47 -1.91 -3.36 -4.80
CA VAL A 47 -2.28 -3.08 -3.41
C VAL A 47 -3.23 -1.89 -3.37
N VAL A 48 -4.43 -2.08 -2.81
CA VAL A 48 -5.44 -1.03 -2.65
C VAL A 48 -5.50 -0.61 -1.19
N LEU A 49 -5.21 0.66 -0.93
CA LEU A 49 -5.30 1.25 0.41
C LEU A 49 -6.51 2.17 0.48
N GLN A 50 -7.41 1.90 1.42
CA GLN A 50 -8.59 2.72 1.72
C GLN A 50 -8.61 3.03 3.20
N ALA A 51 -8.65 4.33 3.52
CA ALA A 51 -8.77 4.83 4.88
C ALA A 51 -9.51 6.17 4.82
N MET A 52 -10.16 6.51 5.93
CA MET A 52 -10.67 7.86 6.16
C MET A 52 -9.53 8.88 6.04
N ASP A 53 -9.85 10.14 5.79
CA ASP A 53 -8.85 11.21 5.87
C ASP A 53 -8.18 11.18 7.24
N THR A 54 -6.87 11.44 7.25
CA THR A 54 -5.95 11.23 8.39
C THR A 54 -5.79 9.80 8.91
N GLY A 55 -6.42 8.80 8.28
CA GLY A 55 -6.27 7.37 8.62
C GLY A 55 -4.94 6.71 8.23
N GLY A 56 -3.90 7.51 7.95
CA GLY A 56 -2.52 7.01 7.78
C GLY A 56 -2.14 6.45 6.40
N LYS A 57 -3.04 6.46 5.40
CA LYS A 57 -2.78 5.90 4.05
C LYS A 57 -1.48 6.41 3.42
N ASP A 58 -1.25 7.73 3.46
CA ASP A 58 -0.08 8.37 2.84
C ASP A 58 1.22 8.03 3.58
N GLY A 59 1.14 7.89 4.90
CA GLY A 59 2.27 7.46 5.73
C GLY A 59 2.65 6.01 5.45
N THR A 60 1.67 5.11 5.36
CA THR A 60 1.90 3.70 5.02
C THR A 60 2.53 3.55 3.64
N VAL A 61 2.01 4.23 2.62
CA VAL A 61 2.61 4.22 1.27
C VAL A 61 4.06 4.70 1.33
N THR A 62 4.29 5.86 1.96
CA THR A 62 5.64 6.44 2.05
C THR A 62 6.63 5.49 2.74
N HIS A 63 6.23 4.87 3.85
CA HIS A 63 7.10 3.98 4.60
C HIS A 63 7.43 2.68 3.87
N VAL A 64 6.49 2.13 3.11
CA VAL A 64 6.69 0.89 2.35
C VAL A 64 7.51 1.15 1.09
N VAL A 65 7.12 2.14 0.29
CA VAL A 65 7.75 2.48 -1.00
C VAL A 65 9.21 2.88 -0.85
N ARG A 66 9.58 3.54 0.26
CA ARG A 66 10.97 3.93 0.53
C ARG A 66 11.94 2.74 0.55
N ASN A 67 11.45 1.51 0.73
CA ASN A 67 12.29 0.32 0.73
C ASN A 67 12.31 -0.38 -0.64
N PHE A 68 11.67 0.14 -1.69
CA PHE A 68 11.63 -0.48 -3.02
C PHE A 68 12.41 0.33 -4.05
N ASN A 69 12.82 -0.34 -5.13
CA ASN A 69 13.31 0.36 -6.31
C ASN A 69 12.14 1.16 -6.93
N PRO A 70 12.23 2.50 -7.03
CA PRO A 70 11.16 3.33 -7.56
C PRO A 70 10.79 3.00 -9.01
N GLN A 71 11.68 2.38 -9.77
CA GLN A 71 11.39 1.94 -11.15
C GLN A 71 10.40 0.76 -11.21
N GLY A 72 10.28 -0.01 -10.12
CA GLY A 72 9.42 -1.18 -10.05
C GLY A 72 8.10 -0.96 -9.31
N VAL A 73 7.74 0.29 -9.00
CA VAL A 73 6.54 0.62 -8.22
C VAL A 73 5.76 1.76 -8.88
N LEU A 74 4.46 1.56 -9.05
CA LEU A 74 3.52 2.58 -9.54
C LEU A 74 2.58 2.99 -8.40
N ILE A 75 2.54 4.28 -8.10
CA ILE A 75 1.66 4.84 -7.07
C ILE A 75 0.64 5.73 -7.76
N THR A 76 -0.64 5.41 -7.59
CA THR A 76 -1.74 6.19 -8.15
C THR A 76 -2.66 6.69 -7.03
N PRO A 77 -2.53 7.96 -6.61
CA PRO A 77 -3.47 8.57 -5.69
C PRO A 77 -4.76 8.94 -6.43
N PHE A 78 -5.90 8.39 -6.00
CA PHE A 78 -7.21 8.78 -6.52
C PHE A 78 -7.82 9.88 -5.65
N LYS A 79 -7.88 11.10 -6.17
CA LYS A 79 -8.59 12.23 -5.57
C LYS A 79 -10.04 12.33 -6.12
N ALA A 80 -10.71 13.43 -5.82
CA ALA A 80 -12.00 13.76 -6.40
C ALA A 80 -11.94 13.65 -7.95
N PRO A 81 -12.92 13.00 -8.60
CA PRO A 81 -12.87 12.79 -10.04
C PRO A 81 -12.87 14.12 -10.82
N THR A 82 -12.11 14.20 -11.92
CA THR A 82 -12.12 15.37 -12.81
C THR A 82 -13.42 15.44 -13.62
N PRO A 83 -13.75 16.60 -14.24
CA PRO A 83 -14.90 16.68 -15.14
C PRO A 83 -14.88 15.66 -16.29
N GLU A 84 -13.70 15.27 -16.76
CA GLU A 84 -13.53 14.22 -17.76
C GLU A 84 -13.85 12.84 -17.20
N GLU A 85 -13.27 12.50 -16.06
CA GLU A 85 -13.51 11.20 -15.41
C GLU A 85 -14.99 10.98 -15.10
N ARG A 86 -15.73 12.04 -14.75
CA ARG A 86 -17.18 12.00 -14.50
C ARG A 86 -18.02 11.69 -15.73
N ARG A 87 -17.49 11.86 -16.95
CA ARG A 87 -18.18 11.50 -18.20
C ARG A 87 -18.07 10.01 -18.54
N HIS A 88 -17.25 9.26 -17.81
CA HIS A 88 -17.06 7.83 -18.00
C HIS A 88 -17.61 7.03 -16.80
N GLY A 89 -17.75 5.71 -16.97
CA GLY A 89 -18.04 4.83 -15.84
C GLY A 89 -16.92 4.86 -14.79
N PHE A 90 -17.26 4.70 -13.50
CA PHE A 90 -16.32 4.91 -12.39
C PHE A 90 -15.02 4.08 -12.45
N LEU A 91 -15.06 2.89 -13.07
CA LEU A 91 -13.89 2.02 -13.25
C LEU A 91 -12.92 2.50 -14.33
N TRP A 92 -13.34 3.40 -15.21
CA TRP A 92 -12.52 3.86 -16.33
C TRP A 92 -11.19 4.44 -15.87
N ARG A 93 -11.22 5.33 -14.87
CA ARG A 93 -10.01 5.95 -14.31
C ARG A 93 -9.08 4.95 -13.61
N ILE A 94 -9.64 3.87 -13.08
CA ILE A 94 -8.88 2.82 -12.39
C ILE A 94 -8.17 1.94 -13.41
N ARG A 95 -8.88 1.50 -14.45
CA ARG A 95 -8.31 0.64 -15.51
C ARG A 95 -7.16 1.30 -16.27
N ARG A 96 -7.16 2.63 -16.40
CA ARG A 96 -6.07 3.39 -17.04
C ARG A 96 -4.75 3.38 -16.25
N ARG A 97 -4.75 2.82 -15.04
CA ARG A 97 -3.63 2.85 -14.08
C ARG A 97 -3.15 1.44 -13.72
N LEU A 98 -3.73 0.42 -14.34
CA LEU A 98 -3.31 -0.98 -14.29
C LEU A 98 -2.38 -1.27 -15.47
#